data_AF-A0A925F9A8-F1
#
_entry.id   AF-A0A925F9A8-F1
#
_cell.length_a   1.000
_cell.length_b   1.000
_cell.length_c   1.000
_cell.angle_alpha   90.00
_cell.angle_beta   90.00
_cell.angle_gamma   90.00
#
_symmetry.space_group_name_H-M   'P 1'
#
loop_
_entity.id
_entity.type
_entity.pdbx_description
1 polymer ?
#
loop_
_entity_poly.entity_id
_entity_poly.type
_entity_poly.pdbx_seq_one_letter_code
_entity_poly.pdbx_strand_id
1 'polypeptide(L)'
;MLVQYQVNSNLQRVEDQIGPYPFKPGRERVTVEEAEVRFLKPEHPALNIPNKITPNDFEGWVQERGLYFATTWDSNYEAVLSSNDPGEAPLNGGLLTAQYGKGWYVFTGYAFFRQLPAGVPGAYRLFANLISLGK
;
A
#
# COMPACT_ATOMS: atom_id res chain seq x y z
N MET A 1 12.34 0.05 5.22
CA MET A 1 11.52 -1.00 5.86
C MET A 1 10.17 -1.06 5.17
N LEU A 2 9.73 -2.24 4.75
CA LEU A 2 8.42 -2.45 4.15
C LEU A 2 7.56 -3.26 5.12
N VAL A 3 6.47 -2.65 5.59
CA VAL A 3 5.51 -3.24 6.53
C VAL A 3 4.22 -3.52 5.78
N GLN A 4 3.84 -4.78 5.71
CA GLN A 4 2.57 -5.19 5.14
C GLN A 4 1.55 -5.43 6.26
N TYR A 5 0.28 -5.08 6.00
CA TYR A 5 -0.92 -5.42 6.78
C TYR A 5 -0.72 -5.50 8.30
N GLN A 6 -1.13 -4.47 9.03
CA GLN A 6 -1.14 -4.52 10.49
C GLN A 6 -2.58 -4.62 10.97
N VAL A 7 -2.90 -5.70 11.67
CA VAL A 7 -4.23 -5.91 12.25
C VAL A 7 -4.23 -5.31 13.64
N ASN A 8 -5.02 -4.25 13.83
CA ASN A 8 -5.28 -3.74 15.17
C ASN A 8 -6.22 -4.71 15.89
N SER A 9 -5.64 -5.62 16.67
CA SER A 9 -6.34 -6.69 17.39
C SER A 9 -6.10 -6.57 18.90
N ASN A 10 -6.92 -7.25 19.70
CA ASN A 10 -6.75 -7.26 21.16
C ASN A 10 -5.39 -7.84 21.60
N LEU A 11 -4.72 -8.61 20.73
CA LEU A 11 -3.40 -9.22 20.97
C LEU A 11 -2.23 -8.37 20.46
N GLN A 12 -2.50 -7.44 19.54
CA GLN A 12 -1.50 -6.56 18.93
C GLN A 12 -2.15 -5.19 18.75
N ARG A 13 -2.11 -4.41 19.82
CA ARG A 13 -2.59 -3.03 19.82
C ARG A 13 -1.55 -2.22 19.06
N VAL A 14 -1.96 -1.53 18.01
CA VAL A 14 -1.10 -0.55 17.31
C VAL A 14 -0.97 0.73 18.16
N GLU A 15 -0.85 0.56 19.48
CA GLU A 15 -0.47 1.60 20.44
C GLU A 15 1.05 1.82 20.41
N ASP A 16 1.80 0.80 19.94
CA ASP A 16 3.20 0.94 19.58
C ASP A 16 3.30 1.59 18.20
N GLN A 17 4.10 2.64 18.11
CA GLN A 17 4.39 3.36 16.88
C GLN A 17 5.07 2.43 15.85
N ILE A 18 4.26 1.76 15.00
CA ILE A 18 4.71 0.77 14.01
C ILE A 18 5.55 1.37 12.87
N GLY A 19 5.62 2.69 12.76
CA GLY A 19 6.43 3.40 11.78
C GLY A 19 7.05 4.68 12.35
N PRO A 20 7.95 5.34 11.61
CA PRO A 20 8.73 6.48 12.10
C PRO A 20 7.88 7.70 12.49
N TYR A 21 6.67 7.82 11.96
CA TYR A 21 5.72 8.89 12.29
C TYR A 21 4.36 8.28 12.64
N PRO A 22 3.47 9.02 13.34
CA PRO A 22 2.17 8.49 13.73
C PRO A 22 1.28 8.15 12.52
N PHE A 23 0.68 6.95 12.52
CA PHE A 23 -0.44 6.60 11.66
C PHE A 23 -1.31 5.55 12.32
N LYS A 24 -2.56 5.42 11.86
CA LYS A 24 -3.53 4.45 12.38
C LYS A 24 -4.01 3.53 11.25
N PRO A 25 -3.63 2.25 11.26
CA PRO A 25 -4.28 1.24 10.44
C PRO A 25 -5.76 1.18 10.78
N GLY A 26 -6.60 1.19 9.75
CA GLY A 26 -8.03 1.05 9.87
C GLY A 26 -8.50 -0.39 9.71
N ARG A 27 -9.80 -0.55 9.50
CA ARG A 27 -10.45 -1.84 9.18
C ARG A 27 -10.98 -1.88 7.74
N GLU A 28 -10.85 -0.78 7.03
CA GLU A 28 -11.28 -0.55 5.67
C GLU A 28 -10.51 -1.45 4.71
N ARG A 29 -11.22 -1.91 3.69
CA ARG A 29 -10.78 -2.93 2.74
C ARG A 29 -11.25 -2.51 1.36
N VAL A 30 -10.62 -3.05 0.34
CA VAL A 30 -11.12 -3.02 -1.03
C VAL A 30 -11.21 -4.47 -1.47
N THR A 31 -12.43 -5.00 -1.46
CA THR A 31 -12.74 -6.41 -1.61
C THR A 31 -12.97 -6.84 -3.05
N VAL A 32 -13.26 -5.90 -3.95
CA VAL A 32 -13.40 -6.19 -5.39
C VAL A 32 -12.02 -6.22 -6.02
N GLU A 33 -11.66 -7.37 -6.60
CA GLU A 33 -10.34 -7.59 -7.20
C GLU A 33 -10.08 -6.72 -8.44
N GLU A 34 -11.13 -6.30 -9.15
CA GLU A 34 -11.07 -5.40 -10.30
C GLU A 34 -11.20 -3.91 -9.93
N ALA A 35 -11.36 -3.57 -8.64
CA ALA A 35 -11.50 -2.18 -8.23
C ALA A 35 -10.34 -1.33 -8.78
N GLU A 36 -10.68 -0.14 -9.31
CA GLU A 36 -9.72 0.77 -9.90
C GLU A 36 -8.66 1.17 -8.87
N VAL A 37 -7.39 1.18 -9.31
CA VAL A 37 -6.29 1.75 -8.54
C VAL A 37 -5.84 3.06 -9.18
N ARG A 38 -6.06 4.16 -8.47
CA ARG A 38 -5.72 5.52 -8.90
C ARG A 38 -4.38 5.98 -8.33
N PHE A 39 -3.64 6.74 -9.14
CA PHE A 39 -2.27 7.12 -8.84
C PHE A 39 -2.28 8.55 -8.29
N LEU A 40 -2.13 8.70 -6.98
CA LEU A 40 -2.17 10.01 -6.32
C LEU A 40 -0.87 10.80 -6.54
N LYS A 41 0.24 10.07 -6.72
CA LYS A 41 1.57 10.63 -6.93
C LYS A 41 2.22 9.93 -8.13
N PRO A 42 1.75 10.17 -9.38
CA PRO A 42 2.17 9.40 -10.55
C PRO A 42 3.67 9.45 -10.82
N GLU A 43 4.36 10.51 -10.41
CA GLU A 43 5.82 10.68 -10.56
C GLU A 43 6.64 10.09 -9.38
N HIS A 44 5.99 9.51 -8.37
CA HIS A 44 6.69 9.00 -7.19
C HIS A 44 7.60 7.82 -7.56
N PRO A 45 8.81 7.70 -6.99
CA PRO A 45 9.74 6.60 -7.30
C PRO A 45 9.15 5.20 -7.11
N ALA A 46 8.25 5.03 -6.14
CA ALA A 46 7.51 3.78 -5.91
C ALA A 46 6.74 3.28 -7.15
N LEU A 47 6.34 4.19 -8.04
CA LEU A 47 5.59 3.89 -9.26
C LEU A 47 6.46 3.92 -10.52
N ASN A 48 7.74 4.30 -10.42
CA ASN A 48 8.57 4.54 -11.61
C ASN A 48 9.91 3.82 -11.61
N ILE A 49 10.41 3.32 -10.48
CA ILE A 49 11.77 2.74 -10.39
C ILE A 49 11.76 1.46 -9.53
N PRO A 50 12.37 0.35 -10.00
CA PRO A 50 12.96 0.16 -11.32
C PRO A 50 11.94 -0.09 -12.44
N ASN A 51 10.67 -0.27 -12.11
CA ASN A 51 9.61 -0.51 -13.07
C ASN A 51 8.68 0.70 -13.16
N LYS A 52 8.29 1.11 -14.37
CA LYS A 52 7.15 2.00 -14.56
C LYS A 52 5.84 1.22 -14.36
N ILE A 53 5.13 1.55 -13.29
CA ILE A 53 3.84 0.98 -12.94
C ILE A 53 2.75 1.69 -13.73
N THR A 54 1.79 0.94 -14.23
CA THR A 54 0.62 1.44 -14.97
C THR A 54 -0.65 0.77 -14.44
N PRO A 55 -1.86 1.23 -14.84
CA PRO A 55 -3.10 0.55 -14.46
C PRO A 55 -3.10 -0.96 -14.78
N ASN A 56 -2.41 -1.39 -15.84
CA ASN A 56 -2.31 -2.80 -16.23
C ASN A 56 -1.56 -3.67 -15.20
N ASP A 57 -0.71 -3.07 -14.35
CA ASP A 57 -0.06 -3.80 -13.25
C ASP A 57 -1.05 -4.24 -12.15
N PHE A 58 -2.29 -3.74 -12.22
CA PHE A 58 -3.39 -4.12 -11.36
C PHE A 58 -4.36 -5.11 -12.04
N GLU A 59 -4.11 -5.55 -13.27
CA GLU A 59 -4.91 -6.60 -13.91
C GLU A 59 -4.56 -8.00 -13.36
N GLY A 60 -5.55 -8.88 -13.31
CA GLY A 60 -5.37 -10.28 -12.89
C GLY A 60 -5.06 -10.48 -11.40
N TRP A 61 -5.26 -9.47 -10.56
CA TRP A 61 -5.23 -9.63 -9.11
C TRP A 61 -6.37 -10.54 -8.66
N VAL A 62 -6.13 -11.32 -7.61
CA VAL A 62 -7.08 -12.32 -7.10
C VAL A 62 -7.65 -11.92 -5.73
N GLN A 63 -8.91 -12.26 -5.51
CA GLN A 63 -9.72 -12.12 -4.32
C GLN A 63 -10.00 -10.68 -3.86
N GLU A 64 -8.98 -9.90 -3.50
CA GLU A 64 -9.15 -8.53 -2.98
C GLU A 64 -7.93 -7.65 -3.31
N ARG A 65 -8.16 -6.34 -3.45
CA ARG A 65 -7.07 -5.35 -3.65
C ARG A 65 -6.25 -5.17 -2.38
N GLY A 66 -6.92 -5.05 -1.24
CA GLY A 66 -6.21 -4.79 0.01
C GLY A 66 -7.08 -4.71 1.24
N LEU A 67 -6.39 -4.70 2.37
CA LEU A 67 -6.93 -4.83 3.71
C LEU A 67 -6.26 -3.83 4.64
N TYR A 68 -7.01 -3.37 5.63
CA TYR A 68 -6.49 -2.56 6.75
C TYR A 68 -5.83 -1.26 6.27
N PHE A 69 -6.48 -0.57 5.32
CA PHE A 69 -6.02 0.73 4.84
C PHE A 69 -5.88 1.68 6.03
N ALA A 70 -4.80 2.47 6.06
CA ALA A 70 -4.67 3.49 7.10
C ALA A 70 -5.79 4.52 6.97
N THR A 71 -6.34 4.98 8.10
CA THR A 71 -7.42 5.98 8.14
C THR A 71 -6.90 7.37 8.45
N THR A 72 -5.81 7.45 9.22
CA THR A 72 -5.13 8.69 9.55
C THR A 72 -3.62 8.49 9.54
N TRP A 73 -2.87 9.47 9.09
CA TRP A 73 -1.40 9.47 9.09
C TRP A 73 -0.87 10.90 9.19
N ASP A 74 0.34 11.01 9.73
CA ASP A 74 1.09 12.26 9.82
C ASP A 74 1.50 12.80 8.44
N SER A 75 1.73 14.10 8.33
CA SER A 75 2.07 14.78 7.08
C SER A 75 3.43 14.39 6.49
N ASN A 76 4.30 13.72 7.28
CA ASN A 76 5.53 13.13 6.76
C ASN A 76 5.29 11.91 5.85
N TYR A 77 4.08 11.35 5.84
CA TYR A 77 3.70 10.28 4.92
C TYR A 77 3.08 10.82 3.63
N GLU A 78 3.53 10.28 2.51
CA GLU A 78 2.88 10.43 1.22
C GLU A 78 2.02 9.20 0.90
N ALA A 79 0.73 9.44 0.68
CA ALA A 79 -0.18 8.46 0.09
C ALA A 79 0.04 8.39 -1.42
N VAL A 80 0.38 7.20 -1.93
CA VAL A 80 0.83 7.02 -3.33
C VAL A 80 -0.31 6.52 -4.23
N LEU A 81 -1.20 5.68 -3.69
CA LEU A 81 -2.29 5.05 -4.42
C LEU A 81 -3.63 5.23 -3.69
N SER A 82 -4.72 5.19 -4.46
CA SER A 82 -6.10 5.22 -3.97
C SER A 82 -6.90 4.09 -4.61
N SER A 83 -7.82 3.49 -3.86
CA SER A 83 -8.78 2.51 -4.39
C SER A 83 -10.02 2.44 -3.50
N ASN A 84 -11.12 1.91 -4.00
CA ASN A 84 -12.35 1.70 -3.25
C ASN A 84 -13.23 0.67 -3.96
N ASP A 85 -14.10 0.01 -3.20
CA ASP A 85 -15.16 -0.81 -3.78
C ASP A 85 -16.23 0.08 -4.47
N PRO A 86 -16.97 -0.46 -5.45
CA PRO A 86 -18.00 0.31 -6.17
C PRO A 86 -19.02 0.94 -5.22
N GLY A 87 -19.21 2.25 -5.33
CA GLY A 87 -20.14 3.00 -4.48
C GLY A 87 -19.60 3.39 -3.10
N GLU A 88 -18.39 2.96 -2.74
CA GLU A 88 -17.73 3.36 -1.49
C GLU A 88 -16.82 4.59 -1.66
N ALA A 89 -16.45 5.20 -0.53
CA ALA A 89 -15.55 6.34 -0.51
C ALA A 89 -14.10 5.92 -0.89
N PRO A 90 -13.34 6.76 -1.62
CA PRO A 90 -11.93 6.51 -1.93
C PRO A 90 -11.06 6.28 -0.68
N LEU A 91 -10.29 5.19 -0.67
CA LEU A 91 -9.32 4.89 0.38
C LEU A 91 -7.89 5.17 -0.12
N ASN A 92 -7.21 6.12 0.51
CA ASN A 92 -5.86 6.57 0.12
C ASN A 92 -4.74 5.95 0.98
N GLY A 93 -5.09 5.34 2.11
CA GLY A 93 -4.12 4.80 3.07
C GLY A 93 -3.57 3.41 2.73
N GLY A 94 -3.72 2.95 1.47
CA GLY A 94 -3.32 1.60 1.05
C GLY A 94 -1.83 1.47 0.74
N LEU A 95 -1.17 2.58 0.41
CA LEU A 95 0.27 2.66 0.20
C LEU A 95 0.78 4.00 0.70
N LEU A 96 1.37 3.98 1.90
CA LEU A 96 1.99 5.14 2.53
C LEU A 96 3.51 5.00 2.49
N THR A 97 4.20 6.06 2.10
CA THR A 97 5.67 6.10 2.07
C THR A 97 6.17 7.31 2.86
N ALA A 98 7.28 7.17 3.56
CA ALA A 98 7.95 8.27 4.25
C ALA A 98 9.47 8.08 4.19
N GLN A 99 10.20 9.17 3.98
CA GLN A 99 11.64 9.18 4.18
C GLN A 99 11.93 9.26 5.68
N TYR A 100 12.89 8.47 6.15
CA TYR A 100 13.33 8.50 7.53
C TYR A 100 14.83 8.20 7.62
N GLY A 101 15.59 9.18 8.11
CA GLY A 101 17.04 9.12 8.10
C GLY A 101 17.59 8.98 6.67
N LYS A 102 18.32 7.89 6.40
CA LYS A 102 18.93 7.58 5.09
C LYS A 102 18.10 6.58 4.27
N GLY A 103 16.88 6.28 4.68
CA GLY A 103 16.08 5.23 4.04
C GLY A 103 14.60 5.58 3.98
N TRP A 104 13.83 4.61 3.52
CA TRP A 104 12.40 4.72 3.36
C TRP A 104 11.66 3.79 4.30
N TYR A 105 10.55 4.27 4.83
CA TYR A 105 9.52 3.46 5.43
C TYR A 105 8.34 3.36 4.46
N VAL A 106 7.81 2.15 4.30
CA VAL A 106 6.62 1.88 3.50
C VAL A 106 5.63 1.10 4.35
N PHE A 107 4.41 1.62 4.49
CA PHE A 107 3.26 0.84 4.93
C PHE A 107 2.39 0.50 3.73
N THR A 108 1.94 -0.75 3.63
CA THR A 108 1.01 -1.15 2.60
C THR A 108 -0.10 -2.06 3.12
N GLY A 109 -1.34 -1.70 2.75
CA GLY A 109 -2.53 -2.51 2.89
C GLY A 109 -2.84 -3.35 1.65
N TYR A 110 -2.12 -3.18 0.54
CA TYR A 110 -2.34 -3.99 -0.65
C TYR A 110 -2.01 -5.47 -0.40
N ALA A 111 -2.82 -6.36 -0.94
CA ALA A 111 -2.84 -7.79 -0.60
C ALA A 111 -1.71 -8.61 -1.24
N PHE A 112 -0.45 -8.14 -1.18
CA PHE A 112 0.71 -8.82 -1.77
C PHE A 112 0.85 -10.28 -1.30
N PHE A 113 0.45 -10.61 -0.07
CA PHE A 113 0.43 -11.98 0.45
C PHE A 113 -0.48 -12.93 -0.34
N ARG A 114 -1.45 -12.42 -1.11
CA ARG A 114 -2.25 -13.19 -2.07
C ARG A 114 -1.67 -13.09 -3.47
N GLN A 115 -1.31 -11.88 -3.89
CA GLN A 115 -0.93 -11.61 -5.29
C GLN A 115 0.43 -12.21 -5.66
N LEU A 116 1.40 -12.19 -4.74
CA LEU A 116 2.71 -12.79 -5.01
C LEU A 116 2.61 -14.32 -5.14
N PRO A 117 1.98 -15.08 -4.22
CA PRO A 117 1.78 -16.52 -4.41
C PRO A 117 0.95 -16.88 -5.65
N ALA A 118 -0.02 -16.04 -6.03
CA ALA A 118 -0.82 -16.23 -7.24
C ALA A 118 -0.05 -15.95 -8.55
N GLY A 119 1.19 -15.45 -8.47
CA GLY A 119 2.03 -15.21 -9.65
C GLY A 119 1.69 -13.95 -10.42
N VAL A 120 0.99 -12.98 -9.81
CA VAL A 120 0.50 -11.77 -10.50
C VAL A 120 1.68 -10.85 -10.86
N PRO A 121 2.03 -10.67 -12.15
CA PRO A 121 3.26 -9.99 -12.54
C PRO A 121 3.36 -8.55 -12.06
N GLY A 122 2.27 -7.78 -12.13
CA GLY A 122 2.25 -6.38 -11.71
C GLY A 122 2.45 -6.21 -10.20
N ALA A 123 1.99 -7.17 -9.38
CA ALA A 123 2.25 -7.17 -7.95
C ALA A 123 3.75 -7.35 -7.65
N TYR A 124 4.45 -8.21 -8.38
CA TYR A 124 5.90 -8.35 -8.27
C TYR A 124 6.64 -7.07 -8.68
N ARG A 125 6.22 -6.41 -9.77
CA ARG A 125 6.83 -5.16 -10.25
C ARG A 125 6.70 -4.05 -9.22
N LEU A 126 5.49 -3.84 -8.68
CA LEU A 126 5.27 -2.85 -7.63
C LEU A 126 6.06 -3.20 -6.37
N PHE A 127 6.06 -4.46 -5.93
CA PHE A 127 6.80 -4.90 -4.75
C PHE A 127 8.31 -4.67 -4.88
N ALA A 128 8.88 -4.95 -6.07
CA ALA A 128 10.28 -4.68 -6.37
C ALA A 128 10.62 -3.18 -6.32
N ASN A 129 9.73 -2.31 -6.79
CA ASN A 129 9.89 -0.86 -6.64
C ASN A 129 9.94 -0.44 -5.18
N LEU A 130 9.02 -0.94 -4.35
CA LEU A 130 8.95 -0.57 -2.93
C LEU A 130 10.20 -0.96 -2.15
N ILE A 131 10.79 -2.13 -2.44
CA ILE A 131 12.07 -2.56 -1.83
C ILE A 131 13.25 -1.70 -2.34
N SER A 132 13.13 -1.12 -3.53
CA SER A 132 14.20 -0.35 -4.18
C SER A 132 14.20 1.15 -3.85
N LEU A 133 13.20 1.67 -3.12
CA LEU A 133 13.02 3.11 -2.85
C LEU A 133 14.25 3.83 -2.25
N GLY A 134 15.14 3.12 -1.56
CA GLY A 134 16.36 3.69 -0.97
C GLY A 134 17.67 3.29 -1.67
N LYS A 135 17.59 2.81 -2.92
CA LYS A 135 18.77 2.44 -3.72
C LYS A 135 19.10 3.52 -4.75
#